data_AF-A0A2Z4LMV3-F1
#
_entry.id   AF-A0A2Z4LMV3-F1
#
_cell.length_a   1.000
_cell.length_b   1.000
_cell.length_c   1.000
_cell.angle_alpha   90.00
_cell.angle_beta   90.00
_cell.angle_gamma   90.00
#
_symmetry.space_group_name_H-M   'P 1'
#
loop_
_entity.id
_entity.type
_entity.pdbx_description
1 polymer ?
#
loop_
_entity_poly.entity_id
_entity_poly.type
_entity_poly.pdbx_seq_one_letter_code
_entity_poly.pdbx_strand_id
1 'polypeptide(L)'
;MENLNKESKYLKAKERVGQLKKFYANLCTYILVISALALINYLTNGFRYAWFLWAAFGWGIGVFFHAIGTFNLNPFFGKSWEERKIKQFMQNEEKNEKWR
;
A
#
# COMPACT_ATOMS: atom_id res chain seq x y z
N MET A 1 4.62 -22.18 23.77
CA MET A 1 4.60 -22.36 22.29
C MET A 1 3.32 -21.84 21.64
N GLU A 2 2.13 -22.02 22.23
CA GLU A 2 0.87 -21.56 21.62
C GLU A 2 0.68 -20.02 21.63
N ASN A 3 1.12 -19.32 22.69
CA ASN A 3 1.00 -17.86 22.79
C ASN A 3 1.85 -17.09 21.75
N LEU A 4 3.09 -17.53 21.49
CA LEU A 4 3.98 -16.92 20.48
C LEU A 4 3.39 -16.99 19.06
N ASN A 5 2.66 -18.06 18.75
CA ASN A 5 2.02 -18.25 17.45
C ASN A 5 0.77 -17.35 17.32
N LYS A 6 0.04 -17.10 18.41
CA LYS A 6 -1.09 -16.15 18.44
C LYS A 6 -0.61 -14.70 18.31
N GLU A 7 0.44 -14.30 19.04
CA GLU A 7 0.99 -12.94 18.97
C GLU A 7 1.61 -12.62 17.60
N SER A 8 2.37 -13.54 17.00
CA SER A 8 2.94 -13.32 15.66
C SER A 8 1.88 -13.19 14.56
N LYS A 9 0.79 -13.96 14.66
CA LYS A 9 -0.37 -13.79 13.75
C LYS A 9 -1.05 -12.44 13.94
N TYR A 10 -1.17 -11.98 15.18
CA TYR A 10 -1.76 -10.69 15.51
C TYR A 10 -0.92 -9.50 15.01
N LEU A 11 0.41 -9.57 15.21
CA LEU A 11 1.36 -8.57 14.70
C LEU A 11 1.31 -8.46 13.17
N LYS A 12 1.32 -9.60 12.45
CA LYS A 12 1.17 -9.62 10.98
C LYS A 12 -0.15 -9.00 10.53
N ALA A 13 -1.25 -9.31 11.21
CA ALA A 13 -2.55 -8.74 10.89
C ALA A 13 -2.56 -7.20 11.12
N LYS A 14 -1.96 -6.73 12.22
CA LYS A 14 -1.86 -5.30 12.54
C LYS A 14 -1.02 -4.54 11.52
N GLU A 15 0.09 -5.12 11.08
CA GLU A 15 1.00 -4.51 10.11
C GLU A 15 0.33 -4.39 8.72
N ARG A 16 -0.39 -5.45 8.32
CA ARG A 16 -1.24 -5.43 7.10
C ARG A 16 -2.30 -4.34 7.14
N VAL A 17 -3.01 -4.22 8.26
CA VAL A 17 -4.02 -3.15 8.45
C VAL A 17 -3.37 -1.76 8.40
N GLY A 18 -2.17 -1.61 8.97
CA GLY A 18 -1.42 -0.35 8.92
C GLY A 18 -1.06 0.08 7.50
N GLN A 19 -0.60 -0.85 6.66
CA GLN A 19 -0.28 -0.56 5.26
C GLN A 19 -1.54 -0.25 4.45
N LEU A 20 -2.62 -1.01 4.62
CA LEU A 20 -3.91 -0.71 4.00
C LEU A 20 -4.37 0.70 4.36
N LYS A 21 -4.31 1.07 5.65
CA LYS A 21 -4.78 2.38 6.12
C LYS A 21 -4.01 3.54 5.47
N LYS A 22 -2.69 3.39 5.30
CA LYS A 22 -1.85 4.38 4.57
C LYS A 22 -2.23 4.46 3.10
N PHE A 23 -2.48 3.33 2.44
CA PHE A 23 -2.91 3.31 1.05
C PHE A 23 -4.28 3.97 0.86
N TYR A 24 -5.27 3.64 1.70
CA TYR A 24 -6.59 4.26 1.65
C TYR A 24 -6.53 5.76 1.88
N ALA A 25 -5.67 6.25 2.78
CA ALA A 25 -5.46 7.68 2.97
C ALA A 25 -4.94 8.36 1.69
N ASN A 26 -3.96 7.76 1.02
CA ASN A 26 -3.42 8.27 -0.24
C ASN A 26 -4.47 8.21 -1.38
N LEU A 27 -5.24 7.12 -1.46
CA LEU A 27 -6.30 6.94 -2.45
C LEU A 27 -7.44 7.95 -2.24
N CYS A 28 -7.88 8.17 -1.00
CA CYS A 28 -8.87 9.19 -0.68
C CYS A 28 -8.38 10.59 -1.08
N THR A 29 -7.10 10.89 -0.80
CA THR A 29 -6.48 12.16 -1.21
C THR A 29 -6.47 12.30 -2.73
N TYR A 30 -6.10 11.23 -3.44
CA TYR A 30 -6.14 11.19 -4.91
C TYR A 30 -7.55 11.48 -5.44
N ILE A 31 -8.59 10.79 -4.94
CA ILE A 31 -9.98 10.97 -5.38
C ILE A 31 -10.43 12.42 -5.11
N LEU A 32 -10.14 12.98 -3.94
CA LEU A 32 -10.47 14.36 -3.59
C LEU A 32 -9.80 15.36 -4.55
N VAL A 33 -8.50 15.18 -4.81
CA VAL A 33 -7.72 16.06 -5.70
C VAL A 33 -8.25 15.98 -7.14
N ILE A 34 -8.47 14.78 -7.68
CA ILE A 34 -9.03 14.61 -9.03
C ILE A 34 -10.44 15.19 -9.12
N SER A 35 -11.27 15.02 -8.10
CA SER A 35 -12.62 15.60 -8.05
C SER A 35 -12.57 17.14 -8.06
N ALA A 36 -11.67 17.75 -7.26
CA ALA A 36 -11.47 19.19 -7.26
C ALA A 36 -10.97 19.71 -8.62
N LEU A 37 -10.02 19.01 -9.25
CA LEU A 37 -9.51 19.33 -10.59
C LEU A 37 -10.60 19.20 -11.67
N ALA A 38 -11.45 18.18 -11.60
CA ALA A 38 -12.58 18.01 -12.50
C ALA A 38 -13.59 19.17 -12.35
N LEU A 39 -13.84 19.60 -11.12
CA LEU A 39 -14.74 20.72 -10.81
C LEU A 39 -14.18 22.05 -11.34
N ILE A 40 -12.88 22.30 -11.16
CA ILE A 40 -12.19 23.45 -11.75
C ILE A 40 -12.25 23.39 -13.28
N ASN A 41 -11.99 22.22 -13.88
CA ASN A 41 -12.05 22.04 -15.33
C ASN A 41 -13.44 22.36 -15.89
N TYR A 42 -14.49 21.92 -15.19
CA TYR A 42 -15.88 22.23 -15.51
C TYR A 42 -16.16 23.73 -15.45
N LEU A 43 -15.74 24.40 -14.37
CA LEU A 43 -15.96 25.83 -14.18
C LEU A 43 -15.18 26.71 -15.18
N THR A 44 -13.97 26.31 -15.56
CA THR A 44 -13.12 27.13 -16.44
C THR A 44 -13.46 26.96 -17.92
N ASN A 45 -13.74 25.73 -18.38
CA ASN A 45 -13.85 25.43 -19.81
C ASN A 45 -15.10 24.65 -20.21
N GLY A 46 -16.02 24.34 -19.27
CA GLY A 46 -17.23 23.57 -19.58
C GLY A 46 -16.93 22.23 -20.24
N PHE A 47 -15.86 21.53 -19.82
CA PHE A 47 -15.33 20.29 -20.41
C PHE A 47 -14.78 20.38 -21.85
N ARG A 48 -14.61 21.57 -22.44
CA ARG A 48 -14.08 21.69 -23.81
C ARG A 48 -12.64 21.16 -23.97
N TYR A 49 -11.86 21.17 -22.89
CA TYR A 49 -10.55 20.54 -22.82
C TYR A 49 -10.30 19.96 -21.42
N ALA A 50 -10.48 18.64 -21.30
CA ALA A 50 -10.40 17.88 -20.06
C ALA A 50 -8.94 17.64 -19.60
N TRP A 51 -8.16 18.72 -19.41
CA TRP A 51 -6.75 18.64 -19.01
C TRP A 51 -6.53 17.90 -17.67
N PHE A 52 -7.55 17.85 -16.81
CA PHE A 52 -7.48 17.10 -15.55
C PHE A 52 -7.24 15.59 -15.77
N LEU A 53 -7.60 15.03 -16.94
CA LEU A 53 -7.30 13.64 -17.30
C LEU A 53 -5.80 13.38 -17.36
N TRP A 54 -5.00 14.33 -17.85
CA TRP A 54 -3.54 14.17 -17.88
C TRP A 54 -2.94 14.16 -16.47
N ALA A 55 -3.44 15.03 -15.58
CA ALA A 55 -3.07 15.02 -14.17
C ALA A 55 -3.52 13.71 -13.48
N ALA A 56 -4.75 13.26 -13.77
CA ALA A 56 -5.31 12.02 -13.25
C ALA A 56 -4.54 10.78 -13.72
N PHE A 57 -4.11 10.74 -14.98
CA PHE A 57 -3.32 9.65 -15.53
C PHE A 57 -1.90 9.62 -14.95
N GLY A 58 -1.19 10.76 -14.95
CA GLY A 58 0.17 10.82 -14.43
C GLY A 58 0.25 10.44 -12.95
N TRP A 59 -0.67 10.97 -12.14
CA TRP A 59 -0.72 10.66 -10.71
C TRP A 59 -1.37 9.30 -10.42
N GLY A 60 -2.33 8.88 -11.24
CA GLY A 60 -3.03 7.60 -11.11
C GLY A 60 -2.11 6.41 -11.31
N ILE A 61 -1.11 6.51 -12.20
CA ILE A 61 -0.09 5.48 -12.38
C ILE A 61 0.70 5.26 -11.07
N GLY A 62 1.12 6.35 -10.40
CA GLY A 62 1.83 6.25 -9.11
C GLY A 62 0.98 5.59 -8.02
N VAL A 63 -0.31 5.94 -7.95
CA VAL A 63 -1.26 5.32 -7.01
C VAL A 63 -1.48 3.84 -7.34
N PHE A 64 -1.56 3.48 -8.63
CA PHE A 64 -1.72 2.10 -9.08
C PHE A 64 -0.52 1.23 -8.72
N PHE A 65 0.71 1.71 -8.92
CA PHE A 65 1.91 1.00 -8.48
C PHE A 65 1.96 0.85 -6.95
N HIS A 66 1.55 1.88 -6.20
CA HIS A 66 1.46 1.80 -4.74
C HIS A 66 0.38 0.80 -4.28
N ALA A 67 -0.73 0.68 -5.02
CA ALA A 67 -1.78 -0.29 -4.78
C ALA A 67 -1.27 -1.72 -4.96
N ILE A 68 -0.56 -1.99 -6.06
CA ILE A 68 0.04 -3.31 -6.33
C ILE A 68 0.98 -3.73 -5.20
N GLY A 69 1.83 -2.79 -4.74
CA GLY A 69 2.73 -3.04 -3.60
C GLY A 69 1.97 -3.28 -2.28
N THR A 70 0.96 -2.47 -1.98
CA THR A 70 0.21 -2.57 -0.71
C THR A 70 -0.66 -3.81 -0.62
N PHE A 71 -1.34 -4.18 -1.71
CA PHE A 71 -2.17 -5.38 -1.76
C PHE A 71 -1.35 -6.66 -1.95
N ASN A 72 -0.01 -6.56 -2.06
CA ASN A 72 0.85 -7.69 -2.43
C ASN A 72 0.31 -8.44 -3.65
N LEU A 73 -0.26 -7.70 -4.61
CA LEU A 73 -0.69 -8.22 -5.90
C LEU A 73 0.52 -8.41 -6.81
N ASN A 74 1.63 -8.92 -6.28
CA ASN A 74 2.80 -9.23 -7.08
C ASN A 74 2.61 -10.64 -7.67
N PRO A 75 2.25 -10.80 -8.96
CA PRO A 75 2.10 -12.13 -9.56
C PRO A 75 3.41 -12.94 -9.53
N PHE A 76 4.56 -12.30 -9.31
CA PHE A 76 5.87 -12.93 -9.25
C PHE A 76 6.40 -13.22 -7.83
N PHE A 77 5.96 -12.49 -6.80
CA PHE A 77 6.43 -12.67 -5.42
C PHE A 77 5.23 -12.86 -4.50
N GLY A 78 4.63 -14.05 -4.57
CA GLY A 78 3.51 -14.41 -3.70
C GLY A 78 3.88 -14.46 -2.22
N LYS A 79 2.84 -14.57 -1.36
CA LYS A 79 2.88 -14.75 0.11
C LYS A 79 4.03 -15.63 0.63
N SER A 80 4.49 -16.61 -0.15
CA SER A 80 5.58 -17.52 0.21
C SER A 80 6.95 -16.83 0.33
N TRP A 81 7.24 -15.79 -0.46
CA TRP A 81 8.49 -15.03 -0.28
C TRP A 81 8.44 -14.15 0.97
N GLU A 82 7.29 -13.51 1.21
CA GLU A 82 7.05 -12.67 2.38
C GLU A 82 7.16 -13.49 3.68
N GLU A 83 6.57 -14.68 3.72
CA GLU A 83 6.73 -15.63 4.84
C GLU A 83 8.17 -16.10 5.02
N ARG A 84 8.90 -16.37 3.93
CA ARG A 84 10.33 -16.75 4.02
C ARG A 84 11.18 -15.63 4.58
N LYS A 85 10.93 -14.38 4.21
CA LYS A 85 11.68 -13.23 4.71
C LYS A 85 11.39 -12.95 6.19
N ILE A 86 10.13 -13.00 6.59
CA ILE A 86 9.75 -12.84 8.01
C ILE A 86 10.38 -13.96 8.85
N LYS A 87 10.40 -15.20 8.34
CA LYS A 87 11.06 -16.32 9.02
C LYS A 87 12.58 -16.14 9.13
N GLN A 88 13.23 -15.60 8.10
CA GLN A 88 14.65 -15.22 8.14
C GLN A 88 14.94 -14.13 9.17
N PHE A 89 14.10 -13.09 9.25
CA PHE A 89 14.28 -12.01 10.22
C PHE A 89 14.15 -12.51 11.66
N MET A 90 13.11 -13.28 11.98
CA MET A 90 12.96 -13.87 13.31
C MET A 90 14.12 -14.81 13.68
N GLN A 91 14.59 -15.63 12.75
CA GLN A 91 15.75 -16.50 13.00
C GLN A 91 17.05 -15.71 13.21
N ASN A 92 17.22 -14.57 12.54
CA ASN A 92 18.39 -13.72 12.74
C ASN A 92 18.36 -13.00 14.09
N GLU A 93 17.19 -12.56 14.55
CA GLU A 93 17.05 -11.96 15.89
C GLU A 93 17.31 -12.98 17.00
N GLU A 94 16.69 -14.17 16.91
CA GLU A 94 16.88 -15.26 17.89
C GLU A 94 18.34 -15.74 17.94
N LYS A 95 19.03 -15.75 16.79
CA LYS A 95 20.45 -16.09 16.73
C LYS A 95 21.31 -14.98 17.34
N ASN A 96 21.00 -13.71 17.12
CA ASN A 96 21.79 -12.59 17.67
C ASN A 96 21.64 -12.46 19.19
N GLU A 97 20.47 -12.77 19.74
CA GLU A 97 20.21 -12.79 21.18
C GLU A 97 20.97 -13.92 21.90
N LYS A 98 21.22 -15.03 21.21
CA LYS A 98 21.95 -16.20 21.73
C LYS A 98 23.48 -16.02 21.76
N TRP A 99 24.01 -14.99 21.10
CA TRP A 99 25.44 -14.67 21.04
C TRP A 99 25.82 -13.38 21.81
N ARG A 100 24.87 -12.75 22.51
CA ARG A 100 25.12 -11.72 23.53
C ARG A 100 25.08 -12.33 24.93
#